data_AF-A0A485JCY0-F1
#
_entry.id   AF-A0A485JCY0-F1
#
_cell.length_a   1.000
_cell.length_b   1.000
_cell.length_c   1.000
_cell.angle_alpha   90.00
_cell.angle_beta   90.00
_cell.angle_gamma   90.00
#
_symmetry.space_group_name_H-M   'P 1'
#
loop_
_entity.id
_entity.type
_entity.pdbx_description
1 polymer ?
#
loop_
_entity_poly.entity_id
_entity_poly.type
_entity_poly.pdbx_seq_one_letter_code
_entity_poly.pdbx_strand_id
1 'polypeptide(L)'
;MATSWCPAKDNWAFLALSLFGDESTARDLTTQILAWPQEGKSARAVSGLNILTQMNNDMALIQLHHISQRAKSRPLRDNAAEFLQVVAENRGLSQEELADRLVPTLGLDDPQALIFDFGPRQFTVRFDENLNPVIFDQQNVRQKSVPRLRADDDQLKAPEALARLKGLKKMRLR
;
A
#
# COMPACT_ATOMS: atom_id res chain seq x y z
N MET A 1 10.28 20.57 33.97
CA MET A 1 9.48 19.34 33.97
C MET A 1 10.06 18.40 32.92
N ALA A 2 10.34 17.15 33.30
CA ALA A 2 11.32 16.29 32.65
C ALA A 2 10.87 15.74 31.29
N THR A 3 11.71 15.96 30.27
CA THR A 3 11.69 15.25 28.97
C THR A 3 12.34 13.88 29.14
N SER A 4 11.53 12.84 29.36
CA SER A 4 11.99 11.45 29.37
C SER A 4 11.99 10.89 27.95
N TRP A 5 13.05 11.22 27.20
CA TRP A 5 13.37 10.61 25.91
C TRP A 5 13.65 9.11 26.11
N CYS A 6 12.89 8.25 25.42
CA CYS A 6 13.12 6.80 25.40
C CYS A 6 14.57 6.46 24.96
N PRO A 7 15.14 5.33 25.39
CA PRO A 7 16.57 5.05 25.28
C PRO A 7 17.07 5.02 23.83
N ALA A 8 18.21 5.67 23.59
CA ALA A 8 18.79 6.02 22.29
C ALA A 8 19.10 4.87 21.30
N LYS A 9 18.87 3.60 21.64
CA LYS A 9 19.25 2.45 20.78
C LYS A 9 18.23 2.10 19.69
N ASP A 10 16.94 2.34 19.92
CA ASP A 10 15.89 2.04 18.93
C ASP A 10 15.62 3.23 17.98
N ASN A 11 16.07 4.44 18.34
CA ASN A 11 15.81 5.66 17.57
C ASN A 11 16.49 5.68 16.19
N TRP A 12 17.68 5.09 16.08
CA TRP A 12 18.39 5.05 14.80
C TRP A 12 17.77 4.06 13.81
N ALA A 13 17.24 2.93 14.30
CA ALA A 13 16.50 1.99 13.46
C ALA A 13 15.25 2.65 12.87
N PHE A 14 14.52 3.44 13.67
CA PHE A 14 13.34 4.17 13.20
C PHE A 14 13.68 5.31 12.22
N LEU A 15 14.78 6.04 12.46
CA LEU A 15 15.30 7.01 11.50
C LEU A 15 15.74 6.35 10.18
N ALA A 16 16.37 5.17 10.26
CA ALA A 16 16.79 4.42 9.08
C ALA A 16 15.58 3.90 8.26
N LEU A 17 14.53 3.39 8.92
CA LEU A 17 13.30 2.97 8.24
C LEU A 17 12.59 4.15 7.57
N SER A 18 12.61 5.33 8.18
CA SER A 18 12.06 6.55 7.60
C SER A 18 12.81 7.03 6.36
N LEU A 19 14.14 6.87 6.34
CA LEU A 19 15.00 7.37 5.27
C LEU A 19 15.25 6.35 4.14
N PHE A 20 15.22 5.06 4.46
CA PHE A 20 15.60 3.96 3.55
C PHE A 20 14.54 2.87 3.38
N GLY A 21 13.41 2.95 4.08
CA GLY A 21 12.38 1.92 4.03
C GLY A 21 11.63 1.88 2.69
N ASP A 22 11.57 0.69 2.11
CA ASP A 22 10.82 0.40 0.89
C ASP A 22 9.33 0.08 1.21
N GLU A 23 8.56 -0.27 0.18
CA GLU A 23 7.15 -0.64 0.37
C GLU A 23 6.96 -1.85 1.30
N SER A 24 7.90 -2.79 1.30
CA SER A 24 7.83 -3.98 2.16
C SER A 24 8.00 -3.58 3.63
N THR A 25 8.91 -2.66 3.88
CA THR A 25 9.17 -2.07 5.20
C THR A 25 7.94 -1.37 5.78
N ALA A 26 7.21 -0.59 4.96
CA ALA A 26 5.97 0.06 5.38
C ALA A 26 4.89 -0.96 5.80
N ARG A 27 4.77 -2.08 5.06
CA ARG A 27 3.79 -3.15 5.35
C ARG A 27 4.15 -3.92 6.62
N ASP A 28 5.43 -4.23 6.81
CA ASP A 28 5.92 -4.93 8.00
C ASP A 28 5.74 -4.07 9.25
N LEU A 29 6.12 -2.80 9.18
CA LEU A 29 5.91 -1.85 10.28
C LEU A 29 4.41 -1.70 10.63
N THR A 30 3.54 -1.65 9.63
CA THR A 30 2.09 -1.59 9.82
C THR A 30 1.55 -2.80 10.59
N THR A 31 2.05 -3.99 10.28
CA THR A 31 1.70 -5.22 11.01
C THR A 31 2.03 -5.09 12.49
N GLN A 32 3.21 -4.55 12.80
CA GLN A 32 3.65 -4.35 14.19
C GLN A 32 2.83 -3.27 14.90
N ILE A 33 2.53 -2.16 14.22
CA ILE A 33 1.70 -1.06 14.75
C ILE A 33 0.32 -1.56 15.17
N LEU A 34 -0.28 -2.46 14.40
CA LEU A 34 -1.60 -3.03 14.71
C LEU A 34 -1.57 -4.00 15.90
N ALA A 35 -0.44 -4.68 16.13
CA ALA A 35 -0.26 -5.63 17.24
C ALA A 35 0.03 -4.94 18.58
N TRP A 36 0.87 -3.90 18.59
CA TRP A 36 1.37 -3.27 19.81
C TRP A 36 0.32 -2.77 20.82
N PRO A 37 -0.85 -2.22 20.43
CA PRO A 37 -1.90 -1.88 21.40
C PRO A 37 -2.41 -3.10 22.19
N GLN A 38 -2.46 -4.27 21.56
CA GLN A 38 -2.90 -5.52 22.22
C GLN A 38 -1.83 -6.05 23.18
N GLU A 39 -0.57 -5.66 22.99
CA GLU A 39 0.57 -6.01 23.85
C GLU A 39 0.81 -4.98 24.97
N GLY A 40 -0.06 -3.98 25.13
CA GLY A 40 0.14 -2.88 26.08
C GLY A 40 1.20 -1.86 25.67
N LYS A 41 1.65 -1.88 24.41
CA LYS A 41 2.70 -1.02 23.85
C LYS A 41 2.14 0.15 23.02
N SER A 42 1.05 0.77 23.46
CA SER A 42 0.36 1.82 22.71
C SER A 42 1.26 3.00 22.33
N ALA A 43 2.18 3.43 23.22
CA ALA A 43 3.14 4.49 22.91
C ALA A 43 4.05 4.12 21.72
N ARG A 44 4.46 2.84 21.62
CA ARG A 44 5.26 2.34 20.50
C ARG A 44 4.46 2.34 19.20
N ALA A 45 3.16 2.05 19.26
CA ALA A 45 2.26 2.17 18.11
C ALA A 45 2.17 3.60 17.59
N VAL A 46 2.04 4.59 18.47
CA VAL A 46 2.05 6.00 18.09
C VAL A 46 3.39 6.40 17.46
N SER A 47 4.52 5.96 18.02
CA SER A 47 5.84 6.15 17.39
C SER A 47 5.91 5.53 16.00
N GLY A 48 5.35 4.33 15.81
CA GLY A 48 5.22 3.69 14.50
C GLY A 48 4.44 4.52 13.48
N LEU A 49 3.31 5.11 13.88
CA LEU A 49 2.54 6.00 13.00
C LEU A 49 3.35 7.21 12.56
N ASN A 50 4.11 7.81 13.48
CA ASN A 50 4.98 8.95 13.18
C ASN A 50 6.15 8.57 12.25
N ILE A 51 6.54 7.30 12.19
CA ILE A 51 7.54 6.84 11.22
C ILE A 51 6.89 6.70 9.85
N LEU A 52 5.69 6.12 9.76
CA LEU A 52 4.95 6.03 8.50
C LEU A 52 4.71 7.42 7.87
N THR A 53 4.48 8.47 8.66
CA THR A 53 4.33 9.84 8.12
C THR A 53 5.62 10.43 7.56
N GLN A 54 6.77 10.04 8.11
CA GLN A 54 8.07 10.55 7.70
C GLN A 54 8.71 9.75 6.56
N MET A 55 8.20 8.55 6.28
CA MET A 55 8.61 7.76 5.12
C MET A 55 8.25 8.50 3.83
N ASN A 56 9.24 8.75 2.97
CA ASN A 56 9.04 9.37 1.66
C ASN A 56 8.56 8.36 0.61
N ASN A 57 7.52 7.58 0.92
CA ASN A 57 6.87 6.68 -0.03
C ASN A 57 5.34 6.68 0.15
N ASP A 58 4.61 6.59 -0.96
CA ASP A 58 3.14 6.65 -0.94
C ASP A 58 2.52 5.44 -0.23
N MET A 59 3.22 4.29 -0.25
CA MET A 59 2.78 3.09 0.45
C MET A 59 2.61 3.32 1.96
N ALA A 60 3.49 4.10 2.60
CA ALA A 60 3.42 4.39 4.02
C ALA A 60 2.18 5.24 4.36
N LEU A 61 1.86 6.22 3.51
CA LEU A 61 0.64 7.03 3.64
C LEU A 61 -0.62 6.21 3.36
N ILE A 62 -0.58 5.28 2.40
CA ILE A 62 -1.66 4.31 2.16
C ILE A 62 -1.91 3.45 3.40
N GLN A 63 -0.84 2.92 4.03
CA GLN A 63 -0.99 2.12 5.24
C GLN A 63 -1.52 2.95 6.41
N LEU A 64 -1.03 4.18 6.57
CA LEU A 64 -1.50 5.11 7.59
C LEU A 64 -3.00 5.41 7.42
N HIS A 65 -3.44 5.67 6.19
CA HIS A 65 -4.86 5.81 5.85
C HIS A 65 -5.66 4.54 6.14
N HIS A 66 -5.12 3.36 5.83
CA HIS A 66 -5.81 2.11 6.15
C HIS A 66 -5.97 1.90 7.67
N ILE A 67 -4.96 2.27 8.47
CA ILE A 67 -5.02 2.23 9.94
C ILE A 67 -6.10 3.18 10.47
N SER A 68 -6.15 4.43 10.01
CA SER A 68 -7.14 5.42 10.49
C SER A 68 -8.58 4.96 10.25
N GLN A 69 -8.82 4.25 9.13
CA GLN A 69 -10.14 3.75 8.77
C GLN A 69 -10.53 2.45 9.49
N ARG A 70 -9.57 1.54 9.75
CA ARG A 70 -9.90 0.14 10.08
C ARG A 70 -9.27 -0.45 11.32
N ALA A 71 -8.34 0.25 11.99
CA ALA A 71 -7.73 -0.31 13.19
C ALA A 71 -8.79 -0.54 14.29
N LYS A 72 -8.71 -1.67 15.01
CA LYS A 72 -9.69 -1.98 16.07
C LYS A 72 -9.57 -1.03 17.27
N SER A 73 -8.34 -0.64 17.61
CA SER A 73 -8.04 0.30 18.67
C SER A 73 -8.50 1.71 18.27
N ARG A 74 -9.47 2.27 19.01
CA ARG A 74 -9.95 3.64 18.77
C ARG A 74 -8.85 4.69 18.93
N PRO A 75 -8.05 4.69 20.02
CA PRO A 75 -6.95 5.65 20.14
C PRO A 75 -5.96 5.57 18.96
N LEU A 76 -5.68 4.36 18.47
CA LEU A 76 -4.77 4.18 17.33
C LEU A 76 -5.34 4.77 16.03
N ARG A 77 -6.65 4.56 15.78
CA ARG A 77 -7.33 5.17 14.62
C ARG A 77 -7.27 6.69 14.67
N ASP A 78 -7.60 7.25 15.83
CA ASP A 78 -7.69 8.69 16.03
C ASP A 78 -6.31 9.34 15.82
N ASN A 79 -5.25 8.75 16.40
CA ASN A 79 -3.86 9.21 16.15
C ASN A 79 -3.48 9.12 14.67
N ALA A 80 -3.82 8.03 13.98
CA ALA A 80 -3.51 7.89 12.56
C ALA A 80 -4.25 8.93 11.70
N ALA A 81 -5.48 9.28 12.07
CA ALA A 81 -6.24 10.34 11.41
C ALA A 81 -5.59 11.72 11.63
N GLU A 82 -5.16 12.03 12.85
CA GLU A 82 -4.42 13.27 13.16
C GLU A 82 -3.13 13.38 12.35
N PHE A 83 -2.35 12.30 12.26
CA PHE A 83 -1.14 12.27 11.45
C PHE A 83 -1.41 12.51 9.96
N LEU A 84 -2.48 11.94 9.39
CA LEU A 84 -2.89 12.21 8.01
C LEU A 84 -3.32 13.66 7.82
N GLN A 85 -4.02 14.24 8.78
CA GLN A 85 -4.43 15.65 8.73
C GLN A 85 -3.20 16.56 8.66
N VAL A 86 -2.18 16.32 9.50
CA VAL A 86 -0.91 17.07 9.46
C VAL A 86 -0.22 16.93 8.10
N VAL A 87 -0.18 15.72 7.51
CA VAL A 87 0.40 15.51 6.18
C VAL A 87 -0.40 16.25 5.10
N ALA A 88 -1.73 16.23 5.17
CA ALA A 88 -2.60 16.90 4.22
C ALA A 88 -2.41 18.42 4.27
N GLU A 89 -2.43 19.00 5.49
CA GLU A 89 -2.18 20.43 5.72
C GLU A 89 -0.81 20.87 5.19
N ASN A 90 0.24 20.10 5.46
CA ASN A 90 1.58 20.38 4.94
C ASN A 90 1.65 20.34 3.41
N ARG A 91 0.71 19.65 2.75
CA ARG A 91 0.59 19.57 1.29
C ARG A 91 -0.48 20.51 0.73
N GLY A 92 -1.14 21.31 1.56
CA GLY A 92 -2.23 22.20 1.15
C GLY A 92 -3.47 21.45 0.65
N LEU A 93 -3.72 20.26 1.19
CA LEU A 93 -4.83 19.37 0.82
C LEU A 93 -5.75 19.15 2.01
N SER A 94 -7.01 18.80 1.74
CA SER A 94 -7.86 18.14 2.72
C SER A 94 -7.41 16.69 2.93
N GLN A 95 -7.82 16.07 4.04
CA GLN A 95 -7.55 14.66 4.28
C GLN A 95 -8.18 13.75 3.21
N GLU A 96 -9.36 14.12 2.69
CA GLU A 96 -10.06 13.42 1.62
C GLU A 96 -9.30 13.53 0.29
N GLU A 97 -8.84 14.74 -0.06
CA GLU A 97 -8.02 14.97 -1.26
C GLU A 97 -6.67 14.24 -1.19
N LEU A 98 -6.07 14.19 0.00
CA LEU A 98 -4.87 13.39 0.22
C LEU A 98 -5.18 11.90 -0.01
N ALA A 99 -6.27 11.39 0.56
CA ALA A 99 -6.67 9.98 0.40
C ALA A 99 -6.95 9.61 -1.06
N ASP A 100 -7.61 10.48 -1.83
CA ASP A 100 -7.87 10.28 -3.26
C ASP A 100 -6.58 10.21 -4.08
N ARG A 101 -5.56 10.97 -3.71
CA ARG A 101 -4.23 10.93 -4.36
C ARG A 101 -3.39 9.73 -3.94
N LEU A 102 -3.68 9.15 -2.77
CA LEU A 102 -3.04 7.94 -2.27
C LEU A 102 -3.62 6.67 -2.88
N VAL A 103 -4.66 6.76 -3.73
CA VAL A 103 -5.14 5.60 -4.50
C VAL A 103 -3.97 5.09 -5.35
N PRO A 104 -3.47 3.87 -5.10
CA PRO A 104 -2.40 3.33 -5.92
C PRO A 104 -2.92 3.24 -7.35
N THR A 105 -2.29 3.94 -8.28
CA THR A 105 -2.69 3.90 -9.70
C THR A 105 -2.47 2.52 -10.30
N LEU A 106 -1.80 1.58 -9.59
CA LEU A 106 -1.33 0.29 -10.11
C LEU A 106 -0.49 0.44 -11.41
N GLY A 107 0.04 1.65 -11.63
CA GLY A 107 0.73 2.08 -12.85
C GLY A 107 -0.20 2.43 -14.01
N LEU A 108 -1.53 2.41 -13.87
CA LEU A 108 -2.51 2.57 -14.97
C LEU A 108 -2.41 3.88 -15.77
N ASP A 109 -1.64 4.83 -15.25
CA ASP A 109 -1.19 6.06 -15.91
C ASP A 109 -0.16 5.83 -17.03
N ASP A 110 0.53 4.68 -17.01
CA ASP A 110 1.36 4.17 -18.10
C ASP A 110 0.57 3.16 -18.95
N PRO A 111 0.44 3.35 -20.28
CA PRO A 111 -0.13 2.36 -21.19
C PRO A 111 0.45 0.94 -21.04
N GLN A 112 1.73 0.82 -20.63
CA GLN A 112 2.39 -0.45 -20.36
C GLN A 112 1.91 -1.12 -19.07
N ALA A 113 1.29 -0.41 -18.13
CA ALA A 113 0.83 -1.02 -16.88
C ALA A 113 -0.43 -1.87 -17.04
N LEU A 114 -1.12 -1.75 -18.17
CA LEU A 114 -2.17 -2.66 -18.57
C LEU A 114 -1.62 -3.95 -19.19
N ILE A 115 -0.30 -4.08 -19.35
CA ILE A 115 0.38 -5.26 -19.87
C ILE A 115 0.97 -6.07 -18.70
N PHE A 116 0.64 -7.35 -18.70
CA PHE A 116 1.03 -8.32 -17.67
C PHE A 116 1.88 -9.39 -18.32
N ASP A 117 3.20 -9.27 -18.15
CA ASP A 117 4.18 -10.14 -18.79
C ASP A 117 4.41 -11.42 -18.00
N PHE A 118 4.11 -12.57 -18.61
CA PHE A 118 4.37 -13.89 -18.04
C PHE A 118 5.57 -14.55 -18.74
N GLY A 119 6.28 -13.86 -19.64
CA GLY A 119 7.37 -14.41 -20.44
C GLY A 119 6.89 -14.80 -21.85
N PRO A 120 6.66 -16.10 -22.13
CA PRO A 120 6.21 -16.55 -23.45
C PRO A 120 4.79 -16.08 -23.82
N ARG A 121 4.04 -15.58 -22.84
CA ARG A 121 2.70 -15.02 -23.03
C ARG A 121 2.53 -13.75 -22.22
N GLN A 122 1.66 -12.89 -22.72
CA GLN A 122 1.34 -11.62 -22.11
C GLN A 122 -0.18 -11.46 -22.09
N PHE A 123 -0.65 -10.68 -21.13
CA PHE A 123 -2.05 -10.34 -21.02
C PHE A 123 -2.22 -8.84 -21.00
N THR A 124 -3.29 -8.35 -21.61
CA THR A 124 -3.67 -6.94 -21.54
C THR A 124 -4.98 -6.81 -20.80
N VAL A 125 -5.09 -5.82 -19.91
CA VAL A 125 -6.37 -5.46 -19.30
C VAL A 125 -6.94 -4.24 -20.02
N ARG A 126 -8.24 -4.26 -20.31
CA ARG A 126 -9.03 -3.10 -20.74
C ARG A 126 -10.27 -2.99 -19.85
N PHE A 127 -10.93 -1.85 -19.87
CA PHE A 127 -12.17 -1.65 -19.12
C PHE A 127 -13.36 -1.67 -20.07
N ASP A 128 -14.46 -2.32 -19.66
CA ASP A 128 -15.73 -2.22 -20.38
C ASP A 128 -16.49 -0.93 -20.02
N GLU A 129 -17.67 -0.74 -20.63
CA GLU A 129 -18.56 0.40 -20.40
C GLU A 129 -18.97 0.62 -18.93
N ASN A 130 -18.89 -0.43 -18.11
CA ASN A 130 -19.19 -0.39 -16.68
C ASN A 130 -17.92 -0.27 -15.84
N LEU A 131 -16.76 0.03 -16.45
CA LEU A 131 -15.44 0.03 -15.82
C LEU A 131 -15.08 -1.33 -15.19
N ASN A 132 -15.58 -2.45 -15.73
CA ASN A 132 -15.05 -3.76 -15.35
C ASN A 132 -13.71 -4.00 -16.01
N PRO A 133 -12.70 -4.51 -15.28
CA PRO A 133 -11.50 -5.00 -15.91
C PRO A 133 -11.77 -6.31 -16.69
N VAL A 134 -11.44 -6.28 -17.97
CA VAL A 134 -11.53 -7.38 -18.93
C VAL A 134 -10.12 -7.74 -19.39
N ILE A 135 -9.77 -9.01 -19.27
CA ILE A 135 -8.43 -9.53 -19.60
C ILE A 135 -8.46 -10.09 -21.02
N PHE A 136 -7.44 -9.79 -21.80
CA PHE A 136 -7.19 -10.30 -23.15
C PHE A 136 -5.82 -10.96 -23.19
N ASP A 137 -5.66 -12.03 -23.97
CA ASP A 137 -4.35 -12.59 -24.30
C ASP A 137 -3.69 -11.85 -25.48
N GLN A 138 -2.49 -12.29 -25.86
CA GLN A 138 -1.74 -11.73 -27.00
C GLN A 138 -2.49 -11.84 -28.33
N GLN A 139 -3.43 -12.79 -28.46
CA GLN A 139 -4.26 -12.97 -29.65
C GLN A 139 -5.54 -12.13 -29.57
N ASN A 140 -5.65 -11.23 -28.59
CA ASN A 140 -6.79 -10.38 -28.33
C ASN A 140 -8.07 -11.18 -28.00
N VAL A 141 -7.93 -12.41 -27.48
CA VAL A 141 -9.04 -13.24 -27.03
C VAL A 141 -9.35 -12.94 -25.56
N ARG A 142 -10.62 -12.63 -25.30
CA ARG A 142 -11.13 -12.34 -23.95
C ARG A 142 -11.00 -13.56 -23.04
N GLN A 143 -10.35 -13.40 -21.90
CA GLN A 143 -10.21 -14.43 -20.88
C GLN A 143 -11.39 -14.40 -19.92
N LYS A 144 -11.99 -15.58 -19.66
CA LYS A 144 -13.12 -15.73 -18.72
C LYS A 144 -12.68 -15.63 -17.26
N SER A 145 -11.40 -15.89 -16.98
CA SER A 145 -10.84 -15.90 -15.63
C SER A 145 -9.43 -15.30 -15.63
N VAL A 146 -8.90 -15.07 -14.42
CA VAL A 146 -7.51 -14.69 -14.23
C VAL A 146 -6.60 -15.83 -14.73
N PRO A 147 -5.58 -15.55 -15.56
CA PRO A 147 -4.63 -16.56 -16.02
C PRO A 147 -3.98 -17.30 -14.84
N ARG A 148 -3.83 -18.61 -14.98
CA ARG A 148 -3.07 -19.44 -14.04
C ARG A 148 -1.61 -19.46 -14.46
N LEU A 149 -0.68 -19.53 -13.51
CA LEU A 149 0.73 -19.82 -13.81
C LEU A 149 0.86 -21.21 -14.47
N ARG A 150 1.83 -21.33 -15.37
CA ARG A 150 2.24 -22.56 -16.04
C ARG A 150 3.74 -22.77 -15.85
N ALA A 151 4.21 -23.98 -16.15
CA ALA A 151 5.61 -24.35 -15.98
C ALA A 151 6.56 -23.65 -16.97
N ASP A 152 6.04 -23.23 -18.12
CA ASP A 152 6.75 -22.50 -19.18
C ASP A 152 6.78 -20.99 -18.95
N ASP A 153 6.03 -20.48 -17.98
CA ASP A 153 6.06 -19.06 -17.64
C ASP A 153 7.41 -18.66 -17.02
N ASP A 154 7.77 -17.39 -17.22
CA ASP A 154 8.93 -16.78 -16.58
C ASP A 154 8.74 -16.78 -15.04
N GLN A 155 9.67 -17.45 -14.35
CA GLN A 155 9.58 -17.69 -12.92
C GLN A 155 9.69 -16.41 -12.07
N LEU A 156 10.24 -15.33 -12.62
CA LEU A 156 10.36 -14.04 -11.94
C LEU A 156 9.18 -13.14 -12.27
N LYS A 157 8.84 -13.00 -13.56
CA LYS A 157 7.83 -12.04 -14.01
C LYS A 157 6.40 -12.50 -13.78
N ALA A 158 6.11 -13.78 -14.01
CA ALA A 158 4.74 -14.28 -13.99
C ALA A 158 4.07 -14.22 -12.61
N PRO A 159 4.75 -14.53 -11.48
CA PRO A 159 4.16 -14.37 -10.15
C PRO A 159 3.81 -12.92 -9.82
N GLU A 160 4.69 -11.97 -10.17
CA GLU A 160 4.48 -10.54 -9.96
C GLU A 160 3.31 -10.01 -10.80
N ALA A 161 3.31 -10.33 -12.10
CA ALA A 161 2.24 -9.96 -13.02
C ALA A 161 0.89 -10.55 -12.58
N LEU A 162 0.87 -11.81 -12.11
CA LEU A 162 -0.35 -12.43 -11.58
C LEU A 162 -0.84 -11.74 -10.30
N ALA A 163 0.05 -11.33 -9.40
CA ALA A 163 -0.30 -10.61 -8.19
C ALA A 163 -0.93 -9.25 -8.52
N ARG A 164 -0.33 -8.49 -9.45
CA ARG A 164 -0.87 -7.20 -9.94
C ARG A 164 -2.26 -7.37 -10.57
N LEU A 165 -2.43 -8.37 -11.41
CA LEU A 165 -3.70 -8.65 -12.09
C LEU A 165 -4.83 -9.06 -11.13
N LYS A 166 -4.50 -9.80 -10.05
CA LYS A 166 -5.45 -10.12 -8.96
C LYS A 166 -5.83 -8.88 -8.16
N GLY A 167 -4.87 -7.99 -7.88
CA GLY A 167 -5.13 -6.72 -7.19
C GLY A 167 -6.13 -5.86 -7.96
N LEU A 168 -5.94 -5.74 -9.27
CA LEU A 168 -6.80 -4.96 -10.15
C LEU A 168 -8.24 -5.49 -10.22
N LYS A 169 -8.44 -6.82 -10.27
CA LYS A 169 -9.79 -7.40 -10.19
C LYS A 169 -10.49 -7.19 -8.84
N LYS A 170 -9.73 -7.01 -7.75
CA LYS A 170 -10.28 -6.86 -6.40
C LYS A 170 -10.81 -5.45 -6.13
N MET A 171 -10.42 -4.46 -6.93
CA MET A 171 -10.84 -3.06 -6.77
C MET A 171 -12.34 -2.85 -7.07
N ARG A 172 -12.99 -3.77 -7.80
CA ARG A 172 -14.42 -3.69 -8.15
C ARG A 172 -15.35 -4.35 -7.12
N LEU A 173 -15.02 -4.27 -5.84
CA LEU A 173 -15.90 -4.75 -4.76
C LEU A 173 -15.94 -3.73 -3.63
N ARG A 174 -16.59 -2.60 -3.88
CA ARG A 174 -17.43 -1.84 -2.94
C ARG A 174 -18.28 -0.83 -3.70
#